data_AF-A0A933VM52-F1
#
_entry.id   AF-A0A933VM52-F1
#
_cell.length_a   1.000
_cell.length_b   1.000
_cell.length_c   1.000
_cell.angle_alpha   90.00
_cell.angle_beta   90.00
_cell.angle_gamma   90.00
#
_symmetry.space_group_name_H-M   'P 1'
#
loop_
_entity.id
_entity.type
_entity.pdbx_description
1 polymer ?
#
loop_
_entity_poly.entity_id
_entity_poly.type
_entity_poly.pdbx_seq_one_letter_code
_entity_poly.pdbx_strand_id
1 'polypeptide(L)'
;MRRRPLMLLAALAASGTLVACGEGDVPPQTPKSLPNESADVKAGAALFSERCSGCHTLDAIDAEGSATKVRDRERVDGPNLNARAQTKDAVLYAIRNGGFSGAIMPENIVVGKQAEQVAEFLVKYAGKAGQSGSESDQSTGSR
;
A
#
# COMPACT_ATOMS: atom_id res chain seq x y z
N MET A 1 51.80 -58.45 -12.02
CA MET A 1 52.58 -57.64 -12.97
C MET A 1 51.79 -56.40 -13.35
N ARG A 2 52.51 -55.31 -13.56
CA ARG A 2 52.10 -53.91 -13.47
C ARG A 2 51.79 -53.37 -14.86
N ARG A 3 50.62 -52.75 -15.07
CA ARG A 3 50.40 -51.70 -16.09
C ARG A 3 49.41 -50.66 -15.55
N ARG A 4 49.95 -49.54 -15.09
CA ARG A 4 49.31 -48.20 -15.05
C ARG A 4 49.95 -47.41 -16.23
N PRO A 5 49.55 -46.18 -16.62
CA PRO A 5 48.43 -45.32 -16.19
C PRO A 5 47.75 -44.57 -17.38
N LEU A 6 46.89 -43.60 -17.02
CA LEU A 6 46.65 -42.33 -17.73
C LEU A 6 45.67 -42.32 -18.91
N MET A 7 44.43 -41.90 -18.63
CA MET A 7 43.70 -40.98 -19.49
C MET A 7 43.11 -39.88 -18.60
N LEU A 8 43.73 -38.71 -18.71
CA LEU A 8 43.22 -37.39 -18.33
C LEU A 8 42.07 -36.99 -19.25
N LEU A 9 41.41 -35.87 -18.91
CA LEU A 9 40.39 -35.10 -19.65
C LEU A 9 38.94 -35.50 -19.36
N ALA A 10 38.01 -34.60 -19.03
CA ALA A 10 38.02 -33.14 -19.05
C ALA A 10 37.03 -32.59 -18.00
N ALA A 11 37.42 -31.48 -17.37
CA ALA A 11 36.50 -30.60 -16.68
C ALA A 11 35.60 -29.92 -17.72
N LEU A 12 34.29 -29.92 -17.49
CA LEU A 12 33.41 -28.89 -18.04
C LEU A 12 32.43 -28.46 -16.95
N ALA A 13 32.77 -27.34 -16.32
CA ALA A 13 31.87 -26.55 -15.52
C ALA A 13 30.85 -25.86 -16.44
N ALA A 14 29.57 -25.96 -16.10
CA ALA A 14 28.54 -25.02 -16.54
C ALA A 14 27.42 -25.02 -15.49
N SER A 15 27.68 -24.32 -14.39
CA SER A 15 26.66 -23.87 -13.44
C SER A 15 25.76 -22.88 -14.16
N GLY A 16 24.46 -23.19 -14.26
CA GLY A 16 23.46 -22.33 -14.89
C GLY A 16 22.13 -22.47 -14.19
N THR A 17 22.05 -22.09 -12.93
CA THR A 17 20.75 -21.86 -12.27
C THR A 17 20.22 -20.53 -12.78
N LEU A 18 19.34 -20.58 -13.78
CA LEU A 18 18.46 -19.46 -14.06
C LEU A 18 17.47 -19.36 -12.89
N VAL A 19 17.84 -18.60 -11.86
CA VAL A 19 16.86 -18.04 -10.92
C VAL A 19 16.11 -16.98 -11.72
N ALA A 20 14.98 -17.36 -12.30
CA ALA A 20 13.95 -16.40 -12.63
C ALA A 20 13.39 -15.91 -11.29
N CYS A 21 13.82 -14.74 -10.83
CA CYS A 21 12.95 -13.95 -9.96
C CYS A 21 11.71 -13.66 -10.80
N GLY A 22 10.66 -14.45 -10.58
CA GLY A 22 9.35 -14.10 -11.06
C GLY A 22 8.95 -12.81 -10.38
N GLU A 23 9.18 -11.69 -11.05
CA GLU A 23 8.36 -10.50 -10.87
C GLU A 23 6.99 -10.93 -11.38
N GLY A 24 6.22 -11.56 -10.50
CA GLY A 24 4.81 -11.77 -10.76
C GLY A 24 4.22 -10.38 -10.86
N ASP A 25 3.85 -9.97 -12.07
CA ASP A 25 2.76 -9.03 -12.32
C ASP A 25 1.52 -9.62 -11.62
N VAL A 26 1.47 -9.52 -10.30
CA VAL A 26 0.23 -9.56 -9.56
C VAL A 26 -0.39 -8.23 -9.95
N PRO A 27 -1.43 -8.22 -10.80
CA PRO A 27 -2.14 -6.98 -11.07
C PRO A 27 -2.49 -6.43 -9.69
N PRO A 28 -2.06 -5.19 -9.34
CA PRO A 28 -2.41 -4.62 -8.06
C PRO A 28 -3.92 -4.76 -7.94
N GLN A 29 -4.38 -5.29 -6.81
CA GLN A 29 -5.80 -5.33 -6.48
C GLN A 29 -6.27 -3.90 -6.66
N THR A 30 -6.90 -3.63 -7.81
CA THR A 30 -6.99 -2.25 -8.27
C THR A 30 -7.93 -1.59 -7.28
N PRO A 31 -7.46 -0.60 -6.50
CA PRO A 31 -8.37 0.15 -5.66
C PRO A 31 -9.49 0.63 -6.57
N LYS A 32 -10.71 0.66 -6.04
CA LYS A 32 -11.88 1.22 -6.72
C LYS A 32 -11.43 2.38 -7.59
N SER A 33 -11.59 2.24 -8.92
CA SER A 33 -11.02 3.19 -9.86
C SER A 33 -11.36 4.60 -9.38
N LEU A 34 -10.34 5.44 -9.19
CA LEU A 34 -10.47 6.84 -8.81
C LEU A 34 -10.36 7.68 -10.10
N PRO A 35 -11.38 7.64 -10.99
CA PRO A 35 -11.35 8.44 -12.21
C PRO A 35 -11.28 9.92 -11.82
N ASN A 36 -10.62 10.71 -12.66
CA ASN A 36 -10.47 12.17 -12.48
C ASN A 36 -9.61 12.63 -11.27
N GLU A 37 -8.90 11.73 -10.61
CA GLU A 37 -7.92 12.11 -9.59
C GLU A 37 -6.53 12.43 -10.18
N SER A 38 -5.77 13.26 -9.45
CA SER A 38 -4.38 13.56 -9.77
C SER A 38 -3.51 12.29 -9.70
N ALA A 39 -2.37 12.33 -10.39
CA ALA A 39 -1.41 11.22 -10.34
C ALA A 39 -0.93 10.94 -8.91
N ASP A 40 -0.75 11.99 -8.10
CA ASP A 40 -0.29 11.86 -6.71
C ASP A 40 -1.33 11.22 -5.80
N VAL A 41 -2.62 11.55 -5.95
CA VAL A 41 -3.70 10.91 -5.18
C VAL A 41 -3.83 9.42 -5.56
N LYS A 42 -3.70 9.10 -6.86
CA LYS A 42 -3.72 7.71 -7.33
C LYS A 42 -2.52 6.90 -6.81
N ALA A 43 -1.33 7.50 -6.82
CA ALA A 43 -0.14 6.89 -6.23
C ALA A 43 -0.30 6.67 -4.72
N GLY A 44 -0.87 7.66 -4.01
CA GLY A 44 -1.18 7.56 -2.58
C GLY A 44 -2.17 6.44 -2.25
N ALA A 45 -3.21 6.28 -3.08
CA ALA A 45 -4.16 5.19 -2.94
C ALA A 45 -3.50 3.81 -3.12
N ALA A 46 -2.65 3.65 -4.15
CA ALA A 46 -1.91 2.41 -4.36
C ALA A 46 -0.96 2.09 -3.20
N LEU A 47 -0.19 3.08 -2.73
CA LEU A 47 0.69 2.94 -1.58
C LEU A 47 -0.08 2.56 -0.31
N PHE A 48 -1.24 3.16 -0.07
CA PHE A 48 -2.09 2.79 1.06
C PHE A 48 -2.54 1.33 0.95
N SER A 49 -3.03 0.91 -0.22
CA SER A 49 -3.44 -0.48 -0.45
C SER A 49 -2.32 -1.47 -0.20
N GLU A 50 -1.09 -1.15 -0.62
CA GLU A 50 0.06 -2.03 -0.45
C GLU A 50 0.60 -2.08 0.99
N ARG A 51 0.55 -0.95 1.71
CA ARG A 51 1.37 -0.77 2.93
C ARG A 51 0.56 -0.53 4.20
N CYS A 52 -0.70 -0.11 4.08
CA CYS A 52 -1.51 0.35 5.21
C CYS A 52 -2.82 -0.44 5.36
N SER A 53 -3.37 -0.96 4.26
CA SER A 53 -4.68 -1.63 4.22
C SER A 53 -4.79 -2.85 5.13
N GLY A 54 -3.68 -3.52 5.44
CA GLY A 54 -3.66 -4.70 6.30
C GLY A 54 -3.97 -4.41 7.77
N CYS A 55 -3.85 -3.15 8.21
CA CYS A 55 -4.20 -2.74 9.57
C CYS A 55 -5.25 -1.63 9.61
N HIS A 56 -5.56 -0.97 8.50
CA HIS A 56 -6.49 0.16 8.47
C HIS A 56 -7.67 -0.09 7.55
N THR A 57 -8.85 0.32 8.01
CA THR A 57 -10.07 0.32 7.20
C THR A 57 -10.30 1.66 6.52
N LEU A 58 -10.60 1.63 5.23
CA LEU A 58 -10.96 2.80 4.42
C LEU A 58 -11.82 2.37 3.21
N ASP A 59 -13.07 2.83 3.17
CA ASP A 59 -14.08 2.40 2.18
C ASP A 59 -13.79 2.91 0.77
N ALA A 60 -13.00 3.97 0.64
CA ALA A 60 -12.66 4.58 -0.65
C ALA A 60 -11.96 3.60 -1.60
N ILE A 61 -11.30 2.59 -1.04
CA ILE A 61 -10.49 1.60 -1.77
C ILE A 61 -10.71 0.19 -1.24
N ASP A 62 -11.85 -0.04 -0.57
CA ASP A 62 -12.25 -1.34 -0.02
C ASP A 62 -11.17 -1.98 0.89
N ALA A 63 -10.48 -1.14 1.68
CA ALA A 63 -9.52 -1.60 2.68
C ALA A 63 -10.25 -1.97 3.97
N GLU A 64 -10.01 -3.17 4.50
CA GLU A 64 -10.71 -3.74 5.68
C GLU A 64 -9.74 -4.28 6.74
N GLY A 65 -8.59 -3.63 6.97
CA GLY A 65 -7.58 -4.11 7.91
C GLY A 65 -7.85 -3.85 9.39
N SER A 66 -8.96 -3.21 9.74
CA SER A 66 -9.34 -2.94 11.13
C SER A 66 -10.81 -3.21 11.38
N ALA A 67 -11.19 -3.46 12.63
CA ALA A 67 -12.60 -3.59 12.94
C ALA A 67 -13.36 -2.27 12.72
N THR A 68 -14.50 -2.38 12.03
CA THR A 68 -15.43 -1.27 11.80
C THR A 68 -16.16 -0.85 13.07
N LYS A 69 -16.32 -1.78 14.03
CA LYS A 69 -16.88 -1.54 15.36
C LYS A 69 -15.78 -1.59 16.41
N VAL A 70 -15.84 -0.67 17.37
CA VAL A 70 -14.82 -0.55 18.42
C VAL A 70 -14.67 -1.82 19.27
N ARG A 71 -15.77 -2.53 19.55
CA ARG A 71 -15.78 -3.72 20.40
C ARG A 71 -15.09 -4.94 19.77
N ASP A 72 -14.94 -4.94 18.45
CA ASP A 72 -14.40 -6.06 17.68
C ASP A 72 -12.91 -5.81 17.31
N ARG A 73 -12.32 -4.71 17.80
CA ARG A 73 -10.95 -4.33 17.47
C ARG A 73 -9.92 -5.27 18.06
N GLU A 74 -8.97 -5.68 17.25
CA GLU A 74 -7.76 -6.34 17.73
C GLU A 74 -6.71 -5.33 18.18
N ARG A 75 -5.76 -5.79 18.98
CA ARG A 75 -4.65 -4.92 19.46
C ARG A 75 -3.81 -4.37 18.30
N VAL A 76 -3.73 -5.12 17.20
CA VAL A 76 -2.93 -4.75 16.01
C VAL A 76 -3.69 -3.88 15.02
N ASP A 77 -4.99 -3.65 15.25
CA ASP A 77 -5.80 -2.81 14.39
C ASP A 77 -5.31 -1.36 14.43
N GLY A 78 -5.10 -0.82 13.25
CA GLY A 78 -5.06 0.61 13.03
C GLY A 78 -6.46 1.23 13.18
N PRO A 79 -6.54 2.55 13.37
CA PRO A 79 -7.80 3.27 13.32
C PRO A 79 -8.58 3.03 12.01
N ASN A 80 -9.89 2.79 12.12
CA ASN A 80 -10.81 2.92 11.00
C ASN A 80 -10.83 4.38 10.50
N LEU A 81 -10.29 4.61 9.30
CA LEU A 81 -10.10 5.94 8.72
C LEU A 81 -11.38 6.50 8.10
N ASN A 82 -12.45 5.71 8.01
CA ASN A 82 -13.77 6.19 7.65
C ASN A 82 -14.42 7.04 8.76
N ALA A 83 -13.95 6.92 10.01
CA ALA A 83 -14.61 7.53 11.16
C ALA A 83 -14.43 9.06 11.26
N ARG A 84 -13.34 9.61 10.70
CA ARG A 84 -13.08 11.06 10.74
C ARG A 84 -12.11 11.50 9.64
N ALA A 85 -12.26 12.74 9.21
CA ALA A 85 -11.31 13.39 8.31
C ALA A 85 -9.91 13.49 8.94
N GLN A 86 -8.87 13.47 8.09
CA GLN A 86 -7.48 13.65 8.50
C GLN A 86 -6.91 14.95 7.91
N THR A 87 -5.89 15.51 8.57
CA THR A 87 -5.08 16.61 8.02
C THR A 87 -3.74 16.07 7.54
N LYS A 88 -3.11 16.77 6.58
CA LYS A 88 -1.82 16.36 6.00
C LYS A 88 -0.75 16.19 7.08
N ASP A 89 -0.65 17.15 8.00
CA ASP A 89 0.33 17.11 9.09
C ASP A 89 0.09 15.97 10.07
N ALA A 90 -1.17 15.67 10.41
CA ALA A 90 -1.52 14.55 11.27
C ALA A 90 -1.11 13.21 10.66
N VAL A 91 -1.35 13.04 9.35
CA VAL A 91 -0.96 11.82 8.62
C VAL A 91 0.57 11.70 8.56
N LEU A 92 1.26 12.76 8.16
CA LEU A 92 2.72 12.75 8.07
C LEU A 92 3.38 12.52 9.43
N TYR A 93 2.80 13.07 10.50
CA TYR A 93 3.24 12.79 11.87
C TYR A 93 3.06 11.31 12.20
N ALA A 94 1.87 10.74 11.98
CA ALA A 94 1.60 9.34 12.27
C ALA A 94 2.51 8.39 11.48
N ILE A 95 2.73 8.64 10.18
CA ILE A 95 3.62 7.80 9.36
C ILE A 95 5.06 7.84 9.90
N ARG A 96 5.56 9.01 10.27
CA ARG A 96 6.95 9.14 10.76
C ARG A 96 7.19 8.53 12.13
N ASN A 97 6.17 8.51 12.99
CA ASN A 97 6.32 8.15 14.41
C ASN A 97 5.58 6.86 14.79
N GLY A 98 5.08 6.10 13.82
CA GLY A 98 4.42 4.81 14.12
C GLY A 98 3.05 4.99 14.76
N GLY A 99 2.27 5.92 14.22
CA GLY A 99 1.02 6.39 14.79
C GLY A 99 1.23 7.43 15.88
N PHE A 100 0.13 7.87 16.51
CA PHE A 100 0.19 8.86 17.59
C PHE A 100 0.74 8.31 18.91
N SER A 101 0.83 6.97 19.04
CA SER A 101 1.39 6.30 20.21
C SER A 101 2.76 5.67 19.97
N GLY A 102 3.18 5.46 18.70
CA GLY A 102 4.40 4.73 18.35
C GLY A 102 4.41 3.25 18.73
N ALA A 103 3.29 2.69 19.20
CA ALA A 103 3.30 1.40 19.88
C ALA A 103 3.10 0.19 18.94
N ILE A 104 2.34 0.36 17.86
CA ILE A 104 1.84 -0.75 17.03
C ILE A 104 2.05 -0.49 15.54
N MET A 105 1.67 0.70 15.06
CA MET A 105 1.91 1.08 13.68
C MET A 105 3.42 1.26 13.48
N PRO A 106 4.04 0.62 12.48
CA PRO A 106 5.47 0.81 12.23
C PRO A 106 5.79 2.26 11.81
N GLU A 107 6.96 2.75 12.20
CA GLU A 107 7.46 4.05 11.75
C GLU A 107 7.97 3.98 10.30
N ASN A 108 7.85 5.08 9.56
CA ASN A 108 8.48 5.29 8.26
C ASN A 108 8.15 4.22 7.20
N ILE A 109 6.94 3.64 7.26
CA ILE A 109 6.43 2.66 6.28
C ILE A 109 6.54 3.19 4.84
N VAL A 110 6.33 4.51 4.69
CA VAL A 110 6.62 5.28 3.48
C VAL A 110 7.32 6.57 3.87
N VAL A 111 8.14 7.13 2.98
CA VAL A 111 8.94 8.34 3.24
C VAL A 111 8.94 9.30 2.04
N GLY A 112 9.35 10.55 2.28
CA GLY A 112 9.46 11.57 1.23
C GLY A 112 8.17 11.72 0.42
N LYS A 113 8.29 11.70 -0.90
CA LYS A 113 7.15 11.88 -1.82
C LYS A 113 6.05 10.86 -1.60
N GLN A 114 6.38 9.62 -1.24
CA GLN A 114 5.36 8.58 -1.00
C GLN A 114 4.52 8.90 0.23
N ALA A 115 5.13 9.41 1.31
CA ALA A 115 4.40 9.84 2.50
C ALA A 115 3.46 11.02 2.20
N GLU A 116 3.91 11.97 1.36
CA GLU A 116 3.09 13.09 0.91
C GLU A 116 1.90 12.63 0.07
N GLN A 117 2.10 11.69 -0.85
CA GLN A 117 1.04 11.11 -1.68
C GLN A 117 -0.01 10.37 -0.85
N VAL A 118 0.42 9.55 0.11
CA VAL A 118 -0.50 8.88 1.05
C VAL A 118 -1.28 9.91 1.88
N ALA A 119 -0.61 10.97 2.34
CA ALA A 119 -1.27 12.04 3.09
C ALA A 119 -2.30 12.81 2.24
N GLU A 120 -2.00 13.10 0.98
CA GLU A 120 -2.95 13.75 0.06
C GLU A 120 -4.17 12.88 -0.23
N PHE A 121 -3.94 11.59 -0.46
CA PHE A 121 -5.02 10.63 -0.60
C PHE A 121 -5.91 10.58 0.66
N LEU A 122 -5.31 10.44 1.85
CA LEU A 122 -6.08 10.35 3.10
C LEU A 122 -6.81 11.64 3.47
N VAL A 123 -6.25 12.81 3.22
CA VAL A 123 -6.94 14.10 3.41
C VAL A 123 -8.20 14.16 2.55
N LYS A 124 -8.15 13.61 1.34
CA LYS A 124 -9.28 13.63 0.42
C LYS A 124 -10.37 12.62 0.78
N TYR A 125 -10.00 11.41 1.24
CA TYR A 125 -10.95 10.29 1.36
C TYR A 125 -11.28 9.85 2.78
N ALA A 126 -10.44 10.14 3.79
CA ALA A 126 -10.76 9.76 5.17
C ALA A 126 -11.99 10.53 5.68
N GLY A 127 -12.80 9.86 6.50
CA GLY A 127 -14.04 10.42 7.03
C GLY A 127 -15.23 10.47 6.06
N LYS A 128 -15.08 9.97 4.83
CA LYS A 128 -16.13 10.00 3.78
C LYS A 128 -16.81 8.65 3.57
N ALA A 129 -17.13 7.95 4.67
CA ALA A 129 -17.81 6.65 4.63
C ALA A 129 -19.05 6.71 3.71
N GLY A 130 -19.13 5.80 2.74
CA GLY A 130 -20.30 5.67 1.86
C GLY A 130 -20.45 6.67 0.70
N GLN A 131 -19.49 7.59 0.46
CA GLN A 131 -19.53 8.52 -0.69
C GLN A 131 -18.72 8.08 -1.92
N SER A 132 -18.22 6.85 -1.93
CA SER A 132 -17.45 6.29 -3.05
C SER A 132 -18.38 5.98 -4.24
N GLY A 133 -18.86 7.02 -4.95
CA GLY A 133 -19.65 6.85 -6.17
C GLY A 133 -20.43 8.06 -6.72
N SER A 134 -20.39 9.26 -6.13
CA SER A 134 -21.09 10.41 -6.72
C SER A 134 -20.46 11.72 -6.28
N GLU A 135 -19.56 12.27 -7.10
CA GLU A 135 -19.41 13.72 -7.29
C GLU A 135 -18.45 13.98 -8.47
N SER A 136 -18.90 13.68 -9.68
CA SER A 136 -18.34 14.31 -10.88
C SER A 136 -19.44 14.40 -11.93
N ASP A 137 -20.40 15.29 -11.68
CA ASP A 137 -21.20 15.84 -12.78
C ASP A 137 -21.57 17.31 -12.54
N GLN A 138 -20.89 18.16 -13.32
CA GLN A 138 -21.36 19.42 -13.89
C GLN A 138 -21.50 20.68 -13.02
N SER A 139 -20.41 21.43 -12.99
CA SER A 139 -20.49 22.86 -13.33
C SER A 139 -20.90 23.02 -14.80
N THR A 140 -22.12 23.46 -15.09
CA THR A 140 -22.45 24.28 -16.28
C THR A 140 -23.86 24.88 -16.18
N GLY A 141 -23.97 26.21 -16.31
CA GLY A 141 -25.11 26.81 -16.99
C GLY A 141 -25.91 27.85 -16.21
N SER A 142 -25.44 29.11 -16.26
CA SER A 142 -26.26 30.30 -16.08
C SER A 142 -27.53 30.25 -16.92
N ARG A 143 -28.70 30.54 -16.33
CA ARG A 143 -29.79 31.34 -16.90
C ARG A 143 -30.55 32.03 -15.79
#